data_AF-A0AAE2SIX4-F1
#
_entry.id   AF-A0AAE2SIX4-F1
#
_cell.length_a   1.000
_cell.length_b   1.000
_cell.length_c   1.000
_cell.angle_alpha   90.00
_cell.angle_beta   90.00
_cell.angle_gamma   90.00
#
_symmetry.space_group_name_H-M   'P 1'
#
loop_
_entity.id
_entity.type
_entity.pdbx_description
1 polymer ?
#
loop_
_entity_poly.entity_id
_entity_poly.type
_entity_poly.pdbx_seq_one_letter_code
_entity_poly.pdbx_strand_id
1 'polypeptide(L)' 'MDSREQIDWTCNECNFSWIGDNSDFSCPSCDEIDIKPKNKILD' A
#
# COMPACT_ATOMS: atom_id res chain seq x y z
N MET A 1 6.98 -17.42 -12.88
CA MET A 1 7.44 -16.13 -12.34
C MET A 1 6.18 -15.40 -11.92
N ASP A 2 5.88 -15.38 -10.62
CA ASP A 2 4.75 -14.63 -10.05
C ASP A 2 5.11 -13.15 -10.18
N SER A 3 4.64 -12.50 -11.25
CA SER A 3 4.79 -11.05 -11.43
C SER A 3 3.70 -10.34 -10.63
N ARG A 4 3.79 -10.36 -9.31
CA ARG A 4 2.93 -9.51 -8.48
C ARG A 4 3.47 -8.09 -8.58
N GLU A 5 2.63 -7.16 -9.00
CA GLU A 5 3.02 -5.77 -9.12
C GLU A 5 3.20 -5.19 -7.71
N GLN A 6 4.43 -4.78 -7.40
CA GLN A 6 4.75 -4.11 -6.15
C GLN A 6 4.11 -2.71 -6.16
N ILE A 7 3.29 -2.44 -5.15
CA ILE A 7 2.58 -1.19 -4.95
C ILE A 7 3.09 -0.56 -3.65
N ASP A 8 3.42 0.72 -3.73
CA ASP A 8 3.73 1.53 -2.55
C ASP A 8 2.40 1.93 -1.92
N TRP A 9 2.06 1.36 -0.78
CA TRP A 9 0.83 1.63 -0.05
C TRP A 9 1.09 2.64 1.08
N THR A 10 0.08 3.43 1.42
CA THR A 10 0.08 4.30 2.60
C THR A 10 -1.28 4.25 3.26
N CYS A 11 -1.29 4.06 4.58
CA CYS A 11 -2.50 4.11 5.39
C CYS A 11 -2.87 5.57 5.67
N ASN A 12 -4.15 5.91 5.53
CA ASN A 12 -4.63 7.27 5.82
C ASN A 12 -4.81 7.53 7.33
N GLU A 13 -5.01 6.48 8.12
CA GLU A 13 -5.26 6.59 9.57
C GLU A 13 -3.97 6.82 10.36
N CYS A 14 -2.98 5.92 10.20
CA CYS A 14 -1.71 6.00 10.93
C CYS A 14 -0.58 6.62 10.10
N ASN A 15 -0.83 6.95 8.83
CA ASN A 15 0.16 7.52 7.91
C ASN A 15 1.40 6.62 7.68
N PHE A 16 1.28 5.33 7.98
CA PHE A 16 2.32 4.32 7.75
C PHE A 16 2.39 3.94 6.27
N SER A 17 3.60 3.81 5.72
CA SER A 17 3.84 3.40 4.33
C SER A 17 4.57 2.05 4.26
N TRP A 18 4.18 1.19 3.32
CA TRP A 18 4.81 -0.11 3.08
C TRP A 18 4.76 -0.49 1.60
N ILE A 19 5.63 -1.43 1.21
CA ILE A 19 5.59 -2.04 -0.12
C ILE A 19 4.81 -3.34 0.01
N GLY A 20 3.70 -3.42 -0.72
CA GLY A 20 2.83 -4.58 -0.79
C GLY A 20 2.48 -4.93 -2.24
N ASP A 21 1.47 -5.76 -2.41
CA ASP A 21 0.94 -6.14 -3.72
C ASP A 21 -0.51 -5.61 -3.87
N ASN A 22 -1.15 -5.88 -5.02
CA ASN A 22 -2.58 -5.55 -5.21
C ASN A 22 -3.55 -6.33 -4.30
N SER A 23 -3.03 -7.28 -3.54
CA SER A 23 -3.77 -8.13 -2.61
C SER A 23 -3.70 -7.60 -1.17
N ASP A 24 -3.00 -6.49 -0.92
CA ASP A 24 -3.07 -5.80 0.36
C ASP A 24 -4.41 -5.06 0.48
N PHE A 25 -5.14 -5.30 1.57
CA PHE A 25 -6.44 -4.67 1.85
C PHE A 25 -6.47 -3.92 3.18
N SER A 26 -5.43 -4.06 4.00
CA SER A 26 -5.36 -3.45 5.34
C SER A 26 -3.94 -2.97 5.65
N CYS A 27 -3.85 -2.01 6.57
CA CYS A 27 -2.59 -1.50 7.06
C CYS A 27 -1.94 -2.49 8.02
N PRO A 28 -0.68 -2.92 7.80
CA PRO A 28 0.01 -3.83 8.72
C PRO A 28 0.42 -3.19 10.06
N SER A 29 0.26 -1.87 10.22
CA SER A 29 0.61 -1.17 11.47
C SER A 29 -0.58 -0.95 12.40
N CYS A 30 -1.80 -0.83 11.87
CA CYS A 30 -2.99 -0.52 12.68
C CYS A 30 -4.23 -1.33 12.30
N ASP A 31 -4.10 -2.27 11.35
CA ASP A 31 -5.16 -3.15 10.85
C ASP A 31 -6.37 -2.43 10.20
N GLU A 32 -6.29 -1.11 10.00
CA GLU A 32 -7.31 -0.31 9.32
C GLU A 32 -7.27 -0.53 7.79
N ILE A 33 -8.45 -0.55 7.17
CA ILE A 33 -8.62 -0.80 5.73
C ILE A 33 -8.52 0.46 4.85
N ASP A 34 -8.38 1.64 5.46
CA ASP A 34 -8.23 2.90 4.71
C ASP A 34 -6.78 3.09 4.24
N ILE A 35 -6.47 2.46 3.10
CA ILE A 35 -5.15 2.43 2.48
C ILE A 35 -5.24 2.98 1.06
N LYS A 36 -4.21 3.71 0.62
CA LYS A 36 -4.12 4.25 -0.74
C LYS A 36 -2.77 3.94 -1.36
N PRO A 37 -2.71 3.66 -2.67
CA PRO A 37 -1.44 3.59 -3.36
C PRO A 37 -0.85 4.99 -3.43
N LYS A 38 0.44 5.10 -3.14
CA LYS A 38 1.22 6.29 -3.37
C LYS A 38 1.49 6.34 -4.87
N ASN A 39 0.58 6.97 -5.62
CA ASN A 39 0.72 7.14 -7.06
C ASN A 39 2.15 7.61 -7.37
N LYS A 40 2.92 6.79 -8.11
CA LYS A 40 4.16 7.24 -8.73
C LYS A 40 3.79 8.40 -9.64
N ILE A 41 4.11 9.60 -9.20
CA ILE A 41 4.29 10.75 -10.07
C ILE A 41 5.48 10.34 -10.95
N LEU A 42 5.20 9.87 -12.18
CA LEU A 42 6.20 9.90 -13.23
C LEU A 42 6.45 11.38 -13.52
N ASP A 43 7.64 11.85 -13.14
CA ASP A 43 8.32 12.99 -13.78
C ASP A 43 8.70 12.61 -15.22
#